data_AF-A0A6J4JTU6-F1
#
_entry.id   AF-A0A6J4JTU6-F1
#
_cell.length_a   1.000
_cell.length_b   1.000
_cell.length_c   1.000
_cell.angle_alpha   90.00
_cell.angle_beta   90.00
_cell.angle_gamma   90.00
#
_symmetry.space_group_name_H-M   'P 1'
#
loop_
_entity.id
_entity.type
_entity.pdbx_description
1 polymer ?
#
loop_
_entity_poly.entity_id
_entity_poly.type
_entity_poly.pdbx_seq_one_letter_code
_entity_poly.pdbx_strand_id
1 'polypeptide(L)'
;MMLVAFGASVAFARRPEAVSARADVTTIPTQASDWKLERDVTLDPTVMAQIKADSFIDRWYIGPGGQRVELLVVYRRYGRREFAHRPELCFPAAGYTVTRKGRTSLFYGGRDVPAVHLKAHNQESGHTNLSYFFASGTKTEEDFLQQQVWMAFERLIPNKNGWTFIRLQSPRATTDEDAVAAQEDFMRAFAPAIEAAITTDG
;
A
#
# COMPACT_ATOMS: atom_id res chain seq x y z
N MET A 1 -13.72 -23.22 -57.35
CA MET A 1 -13.78 -22.24 -56.26
C MET A 1 -13.24 -22.91 -55.01
N MET A 2 -11.96 -22.68 -54.69
CA MET A 2 -11.23 -23.37 -53.63
C MET A 2 -11.26 -22.49 -52.37
N LEU A 3 -12.00 -22.91 -51.35
CA LEU A 3 -12.07 -22.25 -50.05
C LEU A 3 -10.88 -22.71 -49.21
N VAL A 4 -9.91 -21.81 -49.01
CA VAL A 4 -8.85 -21.99 -48.01
C VAL A 4 -9.42 -21.58 -46.66
N ALA A 5 -9.72 -22.57 -45.81
CA ALA A 5 -10.07 -22.31 -44.41
C ALA A 5 -8.78 -22.10 -43.61
N PHE A 6 -8.51 -20.85 -43.20
CA PHE A 6 -7.42 -20.53 -42.28
C PHE A 6 -7.88 -20.89 -40.86
N GLY A 7 -7.52 -22.08 -40.39
CA GLY A 7 -7.71 -22.47 -39.00
C GLY A 7 -6.75 -21.69 -38.11
N ALA A 8 -7.21 -20.61 -37.48
CA ALA A 8 -6.49 -19.99 -36.38
C ALA A 8 -6.62 -20.90 -35.15
N SER A 9 -5.72 -21.87 -35.02
CA SER A 9 -5.51 -22.59 -33.78
C SER A 9 -4.95 -21.62 -32.75
N VAL A 10 -5.84 -20.99 -31.97
CA VAL A 10 -5.46 -20.33 -30.73
C VAL A 10 -5.03 -21.44 -29.78
N ALA A 11 -3.75 -21.80 -29.84
CA ALA A 11 -3.13 -22.61 -28.83
C ALA A 11 -3.36 -21.88 -27.50
N PHE A 12 -4.24 -22.43 -26.67
CA PHE A 12 -4.27 -22.15 -25.24
C PHE A 12 -2.95 -22.67 -24.67
N ALA A 13 -1.87 -21.94 -24.92
CA ALA A 13 -0.63 -22.13 -24.22
C ALA A 13 -1.00 -22.04 -22.75
N ARG A 14 -0.84 -23.17 -22.04
CA ARG A 14 -0.96 -23.18 -20.58
C ARG A 14 -0.08 -22.04 -20.10
N ARG A 15 -0.70 -21.00 -19.54
CA ARG A 15 0.04 -19.88 -18.96
C ARG A 15 1.04 -20.55 -18.02
N PRO A 16 2.36 -20.35 -18.19
CA PRO A 16 3.31 -20.89 -17.25
C PRO A 16 2.80 -20.46 -15.87
N GLU A 17 2.64 -21.44 -14.99
CA GLU A 17 2.28 -21.17 -13.60
C GLU A 17 3.39 -20.27 -13.10
N ALA A 18 3.12 -18.97 -13.09
CA ALA A 18 4.13 -17.96 -12.84
C ALA A 18 4.70 -18.31 -11.48
N VAL A 19 5.98 -18.71 -11.47
CA VAL A 19 6.73 -19.09 -10.29
C VAL A 19 6.40 -18.05 -9.23
N SER A 20 5.60 -18.45 -8.25
CA SER A 20 4.88 -17.52 -7.39
C SER A 20 5.85 -17.05 -6.32
N ALA A 21 6.82 -16.24 -6.69
CA ALA A 21 7.52 -15.45 -5.70
C ALA A 21 6.45 -14.55 -5.06
N ARG A 22 6.15 -14.86 -3.79
CA ARG A 22 5.14 -14.19 -3.00
C ARG A 22 5.88 -13.26 -2.07
N ALA A 23 5.70 -11.97 -2.31
CA ALA A 23 6.05 -10.96 -1.33
C ALA A 23 5.34 -11.26 0.00
N ASP A 24 6.07 -11.06 1.09
CA ASP A 24 5.58 -11.27 2.44
C ASP A 24 5.90 -10.02 3.27
N VAL A 25 4.88 -9.18 3.43
CA VAL A 25 5.03 -7.91 4.16
C VAL A 25 5.18 -8.10 5.66
N THR A 26 4.97 -9.32 6.19
CA THR A 26 5.25 -9.62 7.59
C THR A 26 6.74 -9.58 7.92
N THR A 27 7.60 -9.69 6.90
CA THR A 27 9.07 -9.58 7.01
C THR A 27 9.56 -8.15 7.22
N ILE A 28 8.71 -7.13 7.05
CA ILE A 28 9.03 -5.75 7.41
C ILE A 28 9.43 -5.73 8.89
N PRO A 29 10.59 -5.16 9.24
CA PRO A 29 11.15 -5.31 10.57
C PRO A 29 10.32 -4.57 11.62
N THR A 30 10.52 -4.95 12.87
CA THR A 30 9.95 -4.26 14.04
C THR A 30 10.81 -3.08 14.49
N GLN A 31 11.97 -2.86 13.88
CA GLN A 31 12.84 -1.72 14.15
C GLN A 31 13.64 -1.35 12.88
N ALA A 32 13.77 -0.06 12.60
CA ALA A 32 14.69 0.48 11.60
C ALA A 32 15.14 1.89 12.04
N SER A 33 16.44 2.17 11.97
CA SER A 33 17.01 3.37 12.59
C SER A 33 16.58 3.46 14.08
N ASP A 34 16.04 4.61 14.49
CA ASP A 34 15.59 4.86 15.86
C ASP A 34 14.10 4.54 16.08
N TRP A 35 13.37 4.16 15.04
CA TRP A 35 11.96 3.79 15.10
C TRP A 35 11.79 2.35 15.56
N LYS A 36 10.91 2.13 16.53
CA LYS A 36 10.64 0.81 17.13
C LYS A 36 9.16 0.50 17.12
N LEU A 37 8.83 -0.77 16.97
CA LEU A 37 7.46 -1.26 17.12
C LEU A 37 6.95 -0.92 18.52
N GLU A 38 5.80 -0.25 18.57
CA GLU A 38 5.04 -0.03 19.78
C GLU A 38 4.02 -1.16 19.99
N ARG A 39 3.26 -1.51 18.94
CA ARG A 39 2.26 -2.58 18.96
C ARG A 39 1.79 -2.95 17.55
N ASP A 40 1.34 -4.19 17.39
CA ASP A 40 0.51 -4.59 16.24
C ASP A 40 -0.95 -4.13 16.44
N VAL A 41 -1.66 -3.92 15.33
CA VAL A 41 -3.08 -3.62 15.29
C VAL A 41 -3.83 -4.85 14.77
N THR A 42 -4.77 -5.35 15.57
CA THR A 42 -5.67 -6.40 15.13
C THR A 42 -6.79 -5.78 14.32
N LEU A 43 -6.82 -6.06 13.01
CA LEU A 43 -7.93 -5.67 12.16
C LEU A 43 -9.15 -6.58 12.38
N ASP A 44 -10.34 -5.99 12.30
CA ASP A 44 -11.60 -6.72 12.42
C ASP A 44 -11.68 -7.83 11.34
N PRO A 45 -12.08 -9.07 11.69
CA PRO A 45 -12.15 -10.18 10.74
C PRO A 45 -13.02 -9.91 9.50
N THR A 46 -14.06 -9.08 9.64
CA THR A 46 -14.96 -8.68 8.55
C THR A 46 -14.26 -7.74 7.59
N VAL A 47 -13.50 -6.77 8.13
CA VAL A 47 -12.65 -5.87 7.34
C VAL A 47 -11.59 -6.69 6.61
N MET A 48 -10.94 -7.63 7.29
CA MET A 48 -9.96 -8.53 6.69
C MET A 48 -10.52 -9.39 5.55
N ALA A 49 -11.73 -9.92 5.72
CA ALA A 49 -12.41 -10.71 4.71
C ALA A 49 -12.72 -9.89 3.43
N GLN A 50 -12.94 -8.58 3.56
CA GLN A 50 -13.16 -7.68 2.44
C GLN A 50 -11.84 -7.25 1.78
N ILE A 51 -10.79 -7.01 2.57
CA ILE A 51 -9.48 -6.60 2.07
C ILE A 51 -8.86 -7.70 1.19
N LYS A 52 -9.17 -8.99 1.41
CA LYS A 52 -8.65 -10.18 0.68
C LYS A 52 -7.15 -10.05 0.32
N ALA A 53 -6.35 -9.58 1.27
CA ALA A 53 -4.91 -9.43 1.13
C ALA A 53 -4.25 -10.79 0.91
N ASP A 54 -3.14 -10.83 0.17
CA ASP A 54 -2.27 -12.00 0.14
C ASP A 54 -1.25 -11.98 1.29
N SER A 55 -0.82 -10.78 1.71
CA SER A 55 -0.06 -10.53 2.94
C SER A 55 -0.38 -9.11 3.43
N PHE A 56 -0.43 -8.89 4.74
CA PHE A 56 -0.67 -7.57 5.31
C PHE A 56 0.00 -7.41 6.67
N ILE A 57 0.27 -6.17 7.06
CA ILE A 57 0.60 -5.77 8.43
C ILE A 57 -0.11 -4.47 8.77
N ASP A 58 -0.45 -4.30 10.04
CA ASP A 58 -0.90 -3.03 10.61
C ASP A 58 -0.21 -2.84 11.96
N ARG A 59 0.66 -1.83 12.06
CA ARG A 59 1.62 -1.69 13.17
C ARG A 59 1.82 -0.24 13.53
N TRP A 60 1.79 0.04 14.83
CA TRP A 60 2.25 1.31 15.38
C TRP A 60 3.73 1.25 15.71
N TYR A 61 4.46 2.27 15.28
CA TYR A 61 5.86 2.51 15.60
C TYR A 61 6.01 3.82 16.38
N ILE A 62 6.99 3.85 17.28
CA ILE A 62 7.39 5.02 18.05
C ILE A 62 8.80 5.45 17.67
N GLY A 63 8.96 6.75 17.39
CA GLY A 63 10.22 7.40 17.04
C GLY A 63 10.97 7.92 18.27
N PRO A 64 12.22 8.38 18.10
CA PRO A 64 13.09 8.81 19.21
C PRO A 64 12.54 10.01 20.00
N GLY A 65 11.74 10.87 19.38
CA GLY A 65 11.07 12.01 20.03
C GLY A 65 9.68 11.70 20.55
N GLY A 66 9.28 10.42 20.60
CA GLY A 66 7.92 10.00 20.98
C GLY A 66 6.87 10.18 19.89
N GLN A 67 7.28 10.52 18.66
CA GLN A 67 6.36 10.55 17.51
C GLN A 67 5.81 9.16 17.25
N ARG A 68 4.56 9.07 16.81
CA ARG A 68 3.91 7.80 16.49
C ARG A 68 3.47 7.75 15.03
N VAL A 69 3.74 6.62 14.40
CA VAL A 69 3.35 6.34 13.01
C VAL A 69 2.73 4.94 12.97
N GLU A 70 1.48 4.86 12.57
CA GLU A 70 0.84 3.62 12.16
C GLU A 70 1.19 3.35 10.69
N LEU A 71 1.69 2.15 10.41
CA LEU A 71 1.96 1.65 9.09
C LEU A 71 0.99 0.51 8.78
N LEU A 72 0.13 0.73 7.79
CA LEU A 72 -0.67 -0.33 7.16
C LEU A 72 -0.08 -0.63 5.79
N VAL A 73 0.32 -1.89 5.60
CA VAL A 73 0.77 -2.41 4.30
C VAL A 73 -0.15 -3.55 3.91
N VAL A 74 -0.75 -3.45 2.72
CA VAL A 74 -1.63 -4.48 2.17
C VAL A 74 -1.10 -4.90 0.81
N TYR A 75 -0.50 -6.08 0.73
CA TYR A 75 0.00 -6.67 -0.51
C TYR A 75 -1.05 -7.57 -1.16
N ARG A 76 -1.18 -7.46 -2.48
CA ARG A 76 -1.93 -8.41 -3.31
C ARG A 76 -1.13 -8.79 -4.54
N ARG A 77 -1.09 -10.09 -4.80
CA ARG A 77 -0.43 -10.66 -5.97
C ARG A 77 -1.11 -10.20 -7.26
N TYR A 78 -0.31 -10.11 -8.32
CA TYR A 78 -0.79 -9.85 -9.66
C TYR A 78 -1.85 -10.89 -10.11
N GLY A 79 -2.83 -10.46 -10.92
CA GLY A 79 -3.88 -11.32 -11.48
C GLY A 79 -5.17 -11.46 -10.66
N ARG A 80 -5.28 -10.80 -9.50
CA ARG A 80 -6.55 -10.68 -8.75
C ARG A 80 -7.41 -9.53 -9.29
N ARG A 81 -8.75 -9.71 -9.30
CA ARG A 81 -9.70 -8.74 -9.92
C ARG A 81 -10.08 -7.56 -9.02
N GLU A 82 -9.91 -7.71 -7.72
CA GLU A 82 -10.38 -6.77 -6.70
C GLU A 82 -9.15 -6.26 -5.96
N PHE A 83 -8.93 -4.95 -5.95
CA PHE A 83 -7.95 -4.33 -5.06
C PHE A 83 -8.70 -3.60 -3.95
N ALA A 84 -8.08 -3.54 -2.76
CA ALA A 84 -8.69 -3.00 -1.56
C ALA A 84 -9.27 -1.60 -1.83
N HIS A 85 -10.48 -1.40 -1.33
CA HIS A 85 -11.27 -0.18 -1.50
C HIS A 85 -10.46 1.06 -1.08
N ARG A 86 -10.72 2.17 -1.76
CA ARG A 86 -10.15 3.49 -1.47
C ARG A 86 -10.15 3.78 0.04
N PRO A 87 -9.10 4.35 0.63
CA PRO A 87 -9.11 4.73 2.05
C PRO A 87 -10.23 5.72 2.39
N GLU A 88 -10.74 6.49 1.43
CA GLU A 88 -11.96 7.31 1.63
C GLU A 88 -13.22 6.49 1.95
N LEU A 89 -13.21 5.16 1.76
CA LEU A 89 -14.28 4.24 2.16
C LEU A 89 -14.00 3.57 3.50
N CYS A 90 -12.74 3.25 3.80
CA CYS A 90 -12.35 2.57 5.04
C CYS A 90 -12.27 3.51 6.25
N PHE A 91 -11.88 4.77 6.05
CA PHE A 91 -11.74 5.74 7.15
C PHE A 91 -13.08 6.12 7.80
N PRO A 92 -14.15 6.41 7.03
CA PRO A 92 -15.48 6.60 7.61
C PRO A 92 -15.98 5.37 8.39
N ALA A 93 -15.66 4.16 7.91
CA ALA A 93 -16.01 2.93 8.61
C ALA A 93 -15.28 2.79 9.96
N ALA A 94 -14.09 3.37 10.09
CA ALA A 94 -13.35 3.49 11.35
C ALA A 94 -13.73 4.74 12.18
N GLY A 95 -14.84 5.40 11.85
CA GLY A 95 -15.35 6.56 12.59
C GLY A 95 -14.63 7.89 12.32
N TYR A 96 -13.78 7.95 11.30
CA TYR A 96 -13.07 9.18 10.92
C TYR A 96 -13.83 9.98 9.87
N THR A 97 -13.98 11.27 10.12
CA THR A 97 -14.45 12.25 9.13
C THR A 97 -13.27 12.94 8.49
N VAL A 98 -13.13 12.80 7.17
CA VAL A 98 -12.10 13.52 6.39
C VAL A 98 -12.47 14.98 6.29
N THR A 99 -11.61 15.87 6.80
CA THR A 99 -11.84 17.32 6.83
C THR A 99 -11.06 18.06 5.73
N ARG A 100 -9.96 17.47 5.24
CA ARG A 100 -9.18 18.04 4.13
C ARG A 100 -8.52 16.93 3.32
N LYS A 101 -8.42 17.15 2.00
CA LYS A 101 -7.63 16.33 1.08
C LYS A 101 -6.58 17.21 0.39
N GLY A 102 -5.38 16.68 0.25
CA GLY A 102 -4.24 17.32 -0.37
C GLY A 102 -3.24 16.29 -0.90
N ARG A 103 -2.00 16.72 -1.10
CA ARG A 103 -0.88 15.89 -1.52
C ARG A 103 0.31 16.14 -0.60
N THR A 104 1.13 15.11 -0.43
CA THR A 104 2.45 15.19 0.20
C THR A 104 3.45 14.38 -0.62
N SER A 105 4.70 14.30 -0.17
CA SER A 105 5.73 13.41 -0.71
C SER A 105 6.23 12.46 0.36
N LEU A 106 6.49 11.21 -0.02
CA LEU A 106 7.10 10.20 0.85
C LEU A 106 8.31 9.59 0.17
N PHE A 107 9.39 9.30 0.92
CA PHE A 107 10.56 8.64 0.35
C PHE A 107 10.26 7.17 0.06
N TYR A 108 10.45 6.72 -1.17
CA TYR A 108 10.26 5.33 -1.59
C TYR A 108 11.00 5.02 -2.91
N GLY A 109 11.59 3.84 -3.06
CA GLY A 109 12.29 3.46 -4.29
C GLY A 109 13.48 4.39 -4.63
N GLY A 110 14.17 4.88 -3.60
CA GLY A 110 15.33 5.79 -3.76
C GLY A 110 15.01 7.23 -4.12
N ARG A 111 13.74 7.66 -4.07
CA ARG A 111 13.31 9.03 -4.39
C ARG A 111 12.08 9.46 -3.57
N ASP A 112 11.78 10.75 -3.57
CA ASP A 112 10.50 11.22 -3.06
C ASP A 112 9.40 10.96 -4.10
N VAL A 113 8.33 10.30 -3.68
CA VAL A 113 7.17 9.97 -4.53
C VAL A 113 5.93 10.74 -4.07
N PRO A 114 5.03 11.14 -4.99
CA PRO A 114 3.77 11.75 -4.59
C PRO A 114 2.93 10.78 -3.76
N ALA A 115 2.22 11.33 -2.78
CA ALA A 115 1.27 10.61 -1.96
C ALA A 115 0.01 11.47 -1.74
N VAL A 116 -1.14 10.82 -1.61
CA VAL A 116 -2.37 11.50 -1.17
C VAL A 116 -2.24 11.78 0.32
N HIS A 117 -2.59 12.99 0.73
CA HIS A 117 -2.62 13.38 2.14
C HIS A 117 -4.05 13.75 2.57
N LEU A 118 -4.51 13.17 3.67
CA LEU A 118 -5.83 13.43 4.25
C LEU A 118 -5.68 13.91 5.70
N LYS A 119 -6.40 14.98 6.04
CA LYS A 119 -6.65 15.35 7.43
C LYS A 119 -7.99 14.77 7.84
N ALA A 120 -8.01 14.09 8.97
CA ALA A 120 -9.21 13.45 9.48
C ALA A 120 -9.41 13.73 10.97
N HIS A 121 -10.64 13.56 11.42
CA HIS A 121 -11.03 13.72 12.81
C HIS A 121 -11.93 12.57 13.23
N ASN A 122 -11.63 11.96 14.38
CA ASN A 122 -12.47 10.97 15.03
C ASN A 122 -12.78 11.49 16.45
N GLN A 123 -14.01 11.28 16.92
CA GLN A 123 -14.47 11.84 18.20
C GLN A 123 -13.72 11.29 19.41
N GLU A 124 -13.22 10.05 19.34
CA GLU A 124 -12.51 9.37 20.42
C GLU A 124 -11.00 9.63 20.37
N SER A 125 -10.42 9.65 19.17
CA SER A 125 -8.95 9.73 18.95
C SER A 125 -8.45 11.10 18.47
N GLY A 126 -9.35 12.03 18.18
CA GLY A 126 -9.04 13.40 17.79
C GLY A 126 -8.58 13.55 16.35
N HIS A 127 -7.70 14.54 16.11
CA HIS A 127 -7.17 14.84 14.79
C HIS A 127 -6.02 13.92 14.39
N THR A 128 -6.06 13.42 13.15
CA THR A 128 -4.97 12.62 12.58
C THR A 128 -4.68 13.03 11.15
N ASN A 129 -3.44 12.77 10.74
CA ASN A 129 -2.94 12.97 9.40
C ASN A 129 -2.65 11.60 8.78
N LEU A 130 -3.14 11.39 7.58
CA LEU A 130 -2.99 10.15 6.84
C LEU A 130 -2.33 10.43 5.50
N SER A 131 -1.36 9.60 5.14
CA SER A 131 -0.73 9.66 3.82
C SER A 131 -0.73 8.27 3.19
N TYR A 132 -1.01 8.17 1.89
CA TYR A 132 -0.98 6.87 1.20
C TYR A 132 -0.56 6.98 -0.27
N PHE A 133 -0.04 5.86 -0.77
CA PHE A 133 0.23 5.61 -2.18
C PHE A 133 0.19 4.10 -2.45
N PHE A 134 0.23 3.74 -3.73
CA PHE A 134 0.32 2.37 -4.20
C PHE A 134 1.71 2.11 -4.76
N ALA A 135 2.26 0.91 -4.53
CA ALA A 135 3.55 0.50 -5.03
C ALA A 135 3.50 -0.89 -5.69
N SER A 136 4.35 -1.10 -6.69
CA SER A 136 4.62 -2.41 -7.30
C SER A 136 6.11 -2.50 -7.62
N GLY A 137 6.88 -3.13 -6.74
CA GLY A 137 8.33 -2.95 -6.69
C GLY A 137 8.66 -1.46 -6.45
N THR A 138 9.42 -0.85 -7.36
CA THR A 138 9.77 0.59 -7.34
C THR A 138 8.75 1.50 -8.06
N LYS A 139 7.81 0.94 -8.83
CA LYS A 139 6.75 1.72 -9.48
C LYS A 139 5.78 2.20 -8.41
N THR A 140 5.42 3.48 -8.45
CA THR A 140 4.47 4.09 -7.52
C THR A 140 3.34 4.79 -8.26
N GLU A 141 2.19 4.88 -7.62
CA GLU A 141 0.99 5.57 -8.09
C GLU A 141 0.19 6.08 -6.89
N GLU A 142 -0.17 7.35 -6.85
CA GLU A 142 -1.00 7.91 -5.78
C GLU A 142 -2.49 8.01 -6.16
N ASP A 143 -2.80 8.05 -7.46
CA ASP A 143 -4.19 8.12 -7.93
C ASP A 143 -4.79 6.73 -8.07
N PHE A 144 -5.85 6.48 -7.30
CA PHE A 144 -6.53 5.19 -7.31
C PHE A 144 -7.09 4.81 -8.68
N LEU A 145 -7.64 5.75 -9.45
CA LEU A 145 -8.21 5.43 -10.77
C LEU A 145 -7.11 5.07 -11.76
N GLN A 146 -6.00 5.80 -11.75
CA GLN A 146 -4.83 5.47 -12.56
C GLN A 146 -4.25 4.10 -12.15
N GLN A 147 -4.22 3.78 -10.86
CA GLN A 147 -3.80 2.46 -10.38
C GLN A 147 -4.68 1.33 -10.91
N GLN A 148 -6.00 1.51 -10.95
CA GLN A 148 -6.92 0.53 -11.55
C GLN A 148 -6.70 0.37 -13.06
N VAL A 149 -6.42 1.48 -13.76
CA VAL A 149 -6.08 1.46 -15.19
C VAL A 149 -4.77 0.71 -15.43
N TRP A 150 -3.73 0.94 -14.62
CA TRP A 150 -2.48 0.19 -14.68
C TRP A 150 -2.70 -1.31 -14.47
N MET A 151 -3.44 -1.69 -13.43
CA MET A 151 -3.76 -3.11 -13.20
C MET A 151 -4.54 -3.75 -14.35
N ALA A 152 -5.38 -2.98 -15.05
CA ALA A 152 -6.09 -3.45 -16.23
C ALA A 152 -5.13 -3.68 -17.41
N PHE A 153 -4.20 -2.75 -17.67
CA PHE A 153 -3.17 -2.88 -18.70
C PHE A 153 -2.17 -4.01 -18.42
N GLU A 154 -1.82 -4.21 -17.15
CA GLU A 154 -0.89 -5.28 -16.75
C GLU A 154 -1.45 -6.68 -17.06
N ARG A 155 -2.76 -6.82 -17.33
CA ARG A 155 -3.36 -8.07 -17.86
C ARG A 155 -2.87 -8.43 -19.26
N LEU A 156 -2.47 -7.43 -20.04
CA LEU A 156 -1.94 -7.57 -21.40
C LEU A 156 -0.42 -7.73 -21.37
N ILE A 157 0.25 -7.01 -20.48
CA ILE A 157 1.70 -7.08 -20.26
C ILE A 157 1.95 -7.42 -18.79
N PRO A 158 2.19 -8.70 -18.44
CA PRO A 158 2.27 -9.14 -17.06
C PRO A 158 3.32 -8.37 -16.25
N ASN A 159 2.92 -7.87 -15.08
CA ASN A 159 3.85 -7.37 -14.07
C ASN A 159 4.31 -8.53 -13.18
N LYS A 160 5.59 -8.53 -12.83
CA LYS A 160 6.20 -9.54 -11.94
C LYS A 160 5.82 -9.33 -10.47
N ASN A 161 5.62 -8.08 -10.08
CA ASN A 161 5.30 -7.70 -8.72
C ASN A 161 3.78 -7.50 -8.58
N GLY A 162 3.24 -7.88 -7.43
CA GLY A 162 1.89 -7.48 -7.04
C GLY A 162 1.77 -5.98 -6.80
N TRP A 163 0.56 -5.53 -6.49
CA TRP A 163 0.33 -4.16 -6.03
C TRP A 163 0.20 -4.16 -4.51
N THR A 164 0.77 -3.12 -3.90
CA THR A 164 0.77 -2.89 -2.45
C THR A 164 0.14 -1.54 -2.17
N PHE A 165 -0.83 -1.51 -1.26
CA PHE A 165 -1.29 -0.28 -0.65
C PHE A 165 -0.44 0.01 0.58
N ILE A 166 0.19 1.18 0.63
CA ILE A 166 1.01 1.64 1.75
C ILE A 166 0.32 2.88 2.32
N ARG A 167 -0.04 2.82 3.60
CA ARG A 167 -0.68 3.91 4.33
C ARG A 167 0.05 4.18 5.61
N LEU A 168 0.28 5.45 5.88
CA LEU A 168 0.77 5.96 7.14
C LEU A 168 -0.31 6.79 7.82
N GLN A 169 -0.37 6.70 9.14
CA GLN A 169 -1.23 7.55 9.96
C GLN A 169 -0.46 8.02 11.19
N SER A 170 -0.56 9.31 11.48
CA SER A 170 0.07 9.92 12.65
C SER A 170 -0.93 10.81 13.38
N PRO A 171 -1.09 10.67 14.70
CA PRO A 171 -1.87 11.60 15.50
C PRO A 171 -1.27 13.00 15.40
N ARG A 172 -2.11 14.03 15.45
CA ARG A 172 -1.59 15.40 15.59
C ARG A 172 -1.00 15.55 16.99
N ALA A 173 0.34 15.59 17.09
CA ALA A 173 1.04 15.85 18.34
C ALA A 173 0.92 17.32 18.76
N THR A 174 1.23 18.25 17.86
CA THR A 174 1.05 19.70 18.06
C THR A 174 0.47 20.33 16.81
N THR A 175 1.11 20.13 15.66
CA THR A 175 0.63 20.60 14.35
C THR A 175 0.41 19.44 13.37
N ASP A 176 -0.25 19.71 12.24
CA ASP A 176 -0.38 18.71 11.18
C ASP A 176 0.95 18.47 10.48
N GLU A 177 1.77 19.51 10.42
CA GLU A 177 3.10 19.53 9.84
C GLU A 177 4.03 18.58 10.60
N ASP A 178 3.95 18.54 11.94
CA ASP A 178 4.72 17.59 12.76
C ASP A 178 4.32 16.13 12.47
N ALA A 179 3.03 15.89 12.23
CA ALA A 179 2.51 14.56 11.92
C ALA A 179 2.97 14.09 10.53
N VAL A 180 3.02 15.00 9.54
CA VAL A 180 3.56 14.70 8.20
C VAL A 180 5.07 14.50 8.25
N ALA A 181 5.81 15.34 8.97
CA ALA A 181 7.26 15.20 9.14
C ALA A 181 7.64 13.86 9.78
N ALA A 182 6.86 13.38 10.76
CA ALA A 182 7.05 12.06 11.35
C ALA A 182 6.87 10.92 10.33
N GLN A 183 5.91 11.05 9.41
CA GLN A 183 5.68 10.06 8.35
C GLN A 183 6.81 10.06 7.32
N GLU A 184 7.32 11.24 6.96
CA GLU A 184 8.45 11.39 6.05
C GLU A 184 9.73 10.77 6.64
N ASP A 185 10.05 11.08 7.89
CA ASP A 185 11.19 10.51 8.61
C ASP A 185 11.08 8.98 8.74
N PHE A 186 9.90 8.48 9.12
CA PHE A 186 9.62 7.06 9.17
C PHE A 186 9.84 6.37 7.81
N MET A 187 9.35 6.95 6.72
CA MET A 187 9.53 6.37 5.38
C MET A 187 10.99 6.36 4.95
N ARG A 188 11.81 7.34 5.36
CA ARG A 188 13.27 7.27 5.11
C ARG A 188 13.91 6.04 5.79
N ALA A 189 13.44 5.67 6.98
CA ALA A 189 13.94 4.49 7.70
C ALA A 189 13.41 3.16 7.12
N PHE A 190 12.13 3.11 6.75
CA PHE A 190 11.45 1.85 6.40
C PHE A 190 11.28 1.56 4.92
N ALA A 191 11.38 2.56 4.03
CA ALA A 191 11.16 2.35 2.60
C ALA A 191 12.00 1.21 1.98
N PRO A 192 13.31 1.06 2.30
CA PRO A 192 14.10 -0.05 1.75
C PRO A 192 13.56 -1.42 2.17
N ALA A 193 13.11 -1.56 3.42
CA ALA A 193 12.57 -2.82 3.92
C ALA A 193 11.17 -3.11 3.35
N ILE A 194 10.34 -2.09 3.17
CA ILE A 194 9.03 -2.22 2.50
C ILE A 194 9.23 -2.66 1.06
N GLU A 195 10.15 -2.02 0.33
CA GLU A 195 10.48 -2.36 -1.06
C GLU A 195 10.96 -3.81 -1.18
N ALA A 196 11.88 -4.23 -0.31
CA ALA A 196 12.37 -5.61 -0.27
C ALA A 196 11.24 -6.61 0.01
N ALA A 197 10.34 -6.30 0.94
CA ALA A 197 9.24 -7.18 1.32
C ALA A 197 8.17 -7.33 0.22
N ILE A 198 8.01 -6.33 -0.66
CA ILE A 198 7.01 -6.34 -1.74
C ILE A 198 7.58 -6.73 -3.11
N THR A 199 8.90 -6.84 -3.22
CA THR A 199 9.58 -7.24 -4.44
C THR A 199 9.79 -8.75 -4.45
N THR A 200 9.48 -9.38 -5.57
CA THR A 200 9.47 -10.85 -5.70
C THR A 200 10.74 -11.40 -6.35
N ASP A 201 11.75 -10.55 -6.53
CA ASP A 201 13.04 -10.95 -7.10
C ASP A 201 13.84 -11.76 -6.06
N GLY A 202 13.97 -13.06 -6.34
CA GLY A 202 15.01 -13.94 -5.80
C GLY A 202 15.90 -14.41 -6.93
#